data_AF-A0A9P8V679-F1
#
_entry.id   AF-A0A9P8V679-F1
#
_cell.length_a   1.000
_cell.length_b   1.000
_cell.length_c   1.000
_cell.angle_alpha   90.00
_cell.angle_beta   90.00
_cell.angle_gamma   90.00
#
_symmetry.space_group_name_H-M   'P 1'
#
loop_
_entity.id
_entity.type
_entity.pdbx_description
1 polymer ?
#
loop_
_entity_poly.entity_id
_entity_poly.type
_entity_poly.pdbx_seq_one_letter_code
_entity_poly.pdbx_strand_id
1 'polypeptide(L)'
;MATTAGSTTANVETEGNTHAPILDGQLDIAKRSDGQAMKVEADGRRPFQKVQMWCGPKRTTTVEKYEPTKDGPAVHNPGTILPGPMELVASDATIEFLEVGIVIGEEPLRYAATLPGRPRRKKNEDIETMARDPTALRAFIPIRQYIPDQAKYYVGCRLTGGRLHPRMIVTSAIFFYAEFWEGVDDKAAKVAKRSAVNTACKHHAAVFKTAAPDNNAQVISLDSQLELFQETGDESILDAMIDSINKKRKRVDS
;
A
#
# COMPACT_ATOMS: atom_id res chain seq x y z
N MET A 1 -23.52 -9.80 -45.98
CA MET A 1 -23.58 -8.79 -44.90
C MET A 1 -22.54 -9.19 -43.86
N ALA A 2 -21.43 -8.47 -43.77
CA ALA A 2 -20.32 -8.79 -42.89
C ALA A 2 -20.32 -7.81 -41.71
N THR A 3 -20.56 -8.32 -40.51
CA THR A 3 -20.59 -7.57 -39.26
C THR A 3 -19.17 -7.38 -38.75
N THR A 4 -18.70 -6.12 -38.75
CA THR A 4 -17.40 -5.72 -38.23
C THR A 4 -17.46 -5.61 -36.71
N ALA A 5 -16.72 -6.48 -36.01
CA ALA A 5 -16.57 -6.41 -34.56
C ALA A 5 -15.62 -5.26 -34.19
N GLY A 6 -16.16 -4.26 -33.48
CA GLY A 6 -15.37 -3.18 -32.88
C GLY A 6 -14.61 -3.70 -31.66
N SER A 7 -13.29 -3.79 -31.80
CA SER A 7 -12.37 -4.03 -30.68
C SER A 7 -12.11 -2.70 -29.97
N THR A 8 -12.71 -2.51 -28.79
CA THR A 8 -12.44 -1.37 -27.92
C THR A 8 -11.15 -1.65 -27.15
N THR A 9 -10.01 -1.22 -27.69
CA THR A 9 -8.76 -1.15 -26.94
C THR A 9 -8.86 -0.02 -25.92
N ALA A 10 -9.05 -0.38 -24.65
CA ALA A 10 -8.86 0.56 -23.55
C ALA A 10 -7.39 1.00 -23.53
N ASN A 11 -7.14 2.28 -23.82
CA ASN A 11 -5.85 2.91 -23.63
C ASN A 11 -5.53 2.88 -22.13
N VAL A 12 -4.71 1.92 -21.71
CA VAL A 12 -4.04 1.98 -20.41
C VAL A 12 -2.96 3.05 -20.54
N GLU A 13 -3.31 4.28 -20.18
CA GLU A 13 -2.32 5.32 -19.94
C GLU A 13 -1.38 4.81 -18.85
N THR A 14 -0.21 4.36 -19.29
CA THR A 14 0.91 4.10 -18.40
C THR A 14 1.35 5.48 -17.94
N GLU A 15 0.83 5.93 -16.80
CA GLU A 15 1.32 7.10 -16.08
C GLU A 15 2.81 6.88 -15.81
N GLY A 16 3.63 7.28 -16.77
CA GLY A 16 5.07 7.36 -16.63
C GLY A 16 5.37 8.25 -15.44
N ASN A 17 6.48 7.95 -14.76
CA ASN A 17 6.97 8.69 -13.60
C ASN A 17 7.33 10.13 -14.01
N THR A 18 6.32 11.00 -14.17
CA THR A 18 6.40 12.36 -14.72
C THR A 18 6.78 13.40 -13.68
N HIS A 19 6.85 13.02 -12.40
CA HIS A 19 7.22 13.94 -11.35
C HIS A 19 8.70 14.29 -11.43
N ALA A 20 8.99 15.59 -11.40
CA ALA A 20 10.34 16.11 -11.33
C ALA A 20 11.04 15.57 -10.06
N PRO A 21 12.32 15.17 -10.15
CA PRO A 21 13.07 14.78 -8.98
C PRO A 21 13.24 15.97 -8.03
N ILE A 22 13.28 15.68 -6.74
CA ILE A 22 13.56 16.65 -5.68
C ILE A 22 15.02 17.05 -5.79
N LEU A 23 15.28 18.35 -5.96
CA LEU A 23 16.63 18.88 -6.13
C LEU A 23 17.40 18.98 -4.81
N ASP A 24 16.71 19.34 -3.74
CA ASP A 24 17.28 19.48 -2.39
C ASP A 24 16.48 18.64 -1.40
N GLY A 25 17.02 17.47 -1.07
CA GLY A 25 16.43 16.52 -0.13
C GLY A 25 16.41 17.03 1.31
N GLN A 26 17.18 18.08 1.66
CA GLN A 26 17.10 18.70 2.99
C GLN A 26 15.79 19.45 3.21
N LEU A 27 15.17 19.92 2.14
CA LEU A 27 13.85 20.59 2.16
C LEU A 27 12.69 19.60 2.05
N ASP A 28 12.97 18.34 1.72
CA ASP A 28 11.96 17.29 1.66
C ASP A 28 11.68 16.74 3.07
N ILE A 29 10.40 16.77 3.44
CA ILE A 29 9.96 16.50 4.81
C ILE A 29 8.88 15.41 4.79
N ALA A 30 9.13 14.34 5.54
CA ALA A 30 8.16 13.30 5.82
C ALA A 30 7.49 13.55 7.18
N LYS A 31 6.16 13.37 7.24
CA LYS A 31 5.34 13.67 8.44
C LYS A 31 4.56 12.46 8.94
N ARG A 32 4.29 12.44 10.24
CA ARG A 32 3.41 11.46 10.91
C ARG A 32 2.05 12.09 11.25
N SER A 33 1.05 11.24 11.48
CA SER A 33 -0.31 11.65 11.91
C SER A 33 -0.37 12.41 13.24
N ASP A 34 0.66 12.33 14.08
CA ASP A 34 0.78 13.13 15.31
C ASP A 34 1.52 14.47 15.09
N GLY A 35 1.86 14.81 13.84
CA GLY A 35 2.44 16.10 13.46
C GLY A 35 3.97 16.11 13.47
N GLN A 36 4.63 15.07 13.95
CA GLN A 36 6.09 14.98 13.90
C GLN A 36 6.60 14.93 12.48
N ALA A 37 7.74 15.56 12.26
CA ALA A 37 8.36 15.71 10.95
C ALA A 37 9.83 15.24 10.99
N MET A 38 10.28 14.64 9.90
CA MET A 38 11.66 14.20 9.70
C MET A 38 12.09 14.59 8.29
N LYS A 39 13.31 15.11 8.16
CA LYS A 39 13.94 15.36 6.85
C LYS A 39 14.15 14.05 6.12
N VAL A 40 13.92 14.06 4.81
CA VAL A 40 14.13 12.89 3.95
C VAL A 40 15.57 12.83 3.46
N GLU A 41 16.28 13.94 3.28
CA GLU A 41 17.72 13.98 2.95
C GLU A 41 18.10 13.05 1.78
N ALA A 42 17.26 13.04 0.74
CA ALA A 42 17.40 12.16 -0.42
C ALA A 42 17.29 12.95 -1.73
N ASP A 43 18.39 13.60 -2.12
CA ASP A 43 18.47 14.33 -3.38
C ASP A 43 18.16 13.39 -4.56
N GLY A 44 17.33 13.81 -5.49
CA GLY A 44 16.90 12.98 -6.62
C GLY A 44 15.71 12.06 -6.34
N ARG A 45 15.15 12.04 -5.11
CA ARG A 45 13.89 11.33 -4.83
C ARG A 45 12.81 11.84 -5.78
N ARG A 46 11.99 10.93 -6.30
CA ARG A 46 10.82 11.27 -7.12
C ARG A 46 9.53 11.07 -6.32
N PRO A 47 8.59 12.03 -6.35
CA PRO A 47 7.25 11.81 -5.83
C PRO A 47 6.59 10.58 -6.46
N PHE A 48 5.86 9.82 -5.64
CA PHE A 48 5.18 8.59 -6.07
C PHE A 48 6.08 7.54 -6.75
N GLN A 49 7.36 7.47 -6.35
CA GLN A 49 8.32 6.51 -6.89
C GLN A 49 7.84 5.06 -6.74
N LYS A 50 7.81 4.34 -7.85
CA LYS A 50 7.49 2.90 -7.91
C LYS A 50 8.78 2.09 -7.94
N VAL A 51 8.80 0.96 -7.24
CA VAL A 51 9.95 0.04 -7.17
C VAL A 51 9.50 -1.41 -7.20
N GLN A 52 10.43 -2.30 -7.54
CA GLN A 52 10.24 -3.73 -7.71
C GLN A 52 10.99 -4.47 -6.60
N MET A 53 10.24 -4.97 -5.62
CA MET A 53 10.78 -5.67 -4.46
C MET A 53 10.69 -7.19 -4.63
N TRP A 54 11.66 -7.91 -4.06
CA TRP A 54 11.70 -9.37 -4.16
C TRP A 54 10.69 -10.03 -3.23
N CYS A 55 9.77 -10.80 -3.81
CA CYS A 55 8.75 -11.55 -3.08
C CYS A 55 8.83 -13.07 -3.31
N GLY A 56 9.81 -13.53 -4.08
CA GLY A 56 10.03 -14.94 -4.40
C GLY A 56 9.09 -15.47 -5.50
N PRO A 57 9.35 -16.69 -6.01
CA PRO A 57 8.61 -17.28 -7.13
C PRO A 57 7.19 -17.71 -6.73
N LYS A 58 7.04 -18.17 -5.49
CA LYS A 58 5.73 -18.38 -4.89
C LYS A 58 5.32 -17.03 -4.32
N ARG A 59 4.45 -16.29 -5.03
CA ARG A 59 3.85 -15.01 -4.59
C ARG A 59 3.05 -15.11 -3.26
N THR A 60 3.24 -16.18 -2.50
CA THR A 60 2.78 -16.39 -1.13
C THR A 60 3.70 -15.64 -0.19
N THR A 61 3.38 -14.38 0.07
CA THR A 61 3.92 -13.66 1.22
C THR A 61 3.31 -14.28 2.48
N THR A 62 3.98 -15.21 3.15
CA THR A 62 3.86 -15.25 4.61
C THR A 62 4.23 -13.86 5.07
N VAL A 63 3.26 -13.17 5.66
CA VAL A 63 3.40 -11.75 5.99
C VAL A 63 4.22 -11.65 7.27
N GLU A 64 5.53 -11.82 7.12
CA GLU A 64 6.48 -11.63 8.21
C GLU A 64 6.50 -10.16 8.59
N LYS A 65 6.34 -9.93 9.90
CA LYS A 65 6.42 -8.59 10.49
C LYS A 65 7.88 -8.18 10.58
N TYR A 66 8.13 -6.90 10.44
CA TYR A 66 9.47 -6.34 10.62
C TYR A 66 9.90 -6.45 12.09
N GLU A 67 11.07 -7.04 12.33
CA GLU A 67 11.67 -7.16 13.64
C GLU A 67 13.06 -6.49 13.63
N PRO A 68 13.28 -5.36 14.34
CA PRO A 68 14.55 -4.61 14.26
C PRO A 68 15.80 -5.44 14.54
N THR A 69 15.71 -6.40 15.47
CA THR A 69 16.83 -7.28 15.84
C THR A 69 17.20 -8.31 14.79
N LYS A 70 16.30 -8.59 13.82
CA LYS A 70 16.53 -9.55 12.74
C LYS A 70 16.61 -8.90 11.36
N ASP A 71 15.88 -7.81 11.17
CA ASP A 71 15.67 -7.15 9.88
C ASP A 71 16.34 -5.77 9.81
N GLY A 72 16.84 -5.25 10.93
CA GLY A 72 17.30 -3.87 11.02
C GLY A 72 18.61 -3.58 10.31
N PRO A 73 18.97 -2.28 10.17
CA PRO A 73 20.19 -1.86 9.49
C PRO A 73 21.47 -2.42 10.09
N ALA A 74 21.51 -2.66 11.40
CA ALA A 74 22.64 -3.31 12.07
C ALA A 74 22.87 -4.77 11.59
N VAL A 75 21.84 -5.43 11.05
CA VAL A 75 21.90 -6.83 10.59
C VAL A 75 22.09 -6.92 9.08
N HIS A 76 21.27 -6.19 8.30
CA HIS A 76 21.22 -6.34 6.85
C HIS A 76 21.70 -5.13 6.07
N ASN A 77 22.00 -4.01 6.76
CA ASN A 77 22.39 -2.72 6.19
C ASN A 77 21.81 -2.44 4.80
N PRO A 78 20.47 -2.37 4.66
CA PRO A 78 19.85 -2.22 3.35
C PRO A 78 20.20 -0.88 2.69
N GLY A 79 20.68 0.11 3.47
CA GLY A 79 21.56 1.22 3.09
C GLY A 79 21.13 2.15 1.93
N THR A 80 20.00 1.88 1.28
CA THR A 80 19.58 2.55 0.05
C THR A 80 18.62 3.67 0.38
N ILE A 81 19.17 4.89 0.38
CA ILE A 81 18.38 6.14 0.49
C ILE A 81 17.48 6.30 -0.74
N LEU A 82 18.00 5.94 -1.92
CA LEU A 82 17.29 5.98 -3.20
C LEU A 82 17.20 4.59 -3.81
N PRO A 83 16.20 4.33 -4.69
CA PRO A 83 16.12 3.07 -5.42
C PRO A 83 17.38 2.80 -6.24
N GLY A 84 17.92 1.60 -6.12
CA GLY A 84 18.98 1.10 -7.02
C GLY A 84 18.43 0.73 -8.40
N PRO A 85 19.28 0.59 -9.43
CA PRO A 85 18.85 0.25 -10.79
C PRO A 85 18.03 -1.04 -10.88
N MET A 86 18.38 -2.05 -10.09
CA MET A 86 17.66 -3.32 -10.07
C MET A 86 16.26 -3.18 -9.49
N GLU A 87 16.03 -2.28 -8.55
CA GLU A 87 14.69 -1.99 -8.02
C GLU A 87 13.78 -1.33 -9.05
N LEU A 88 14.30 -0.82 -10.16
CA LEU A 88 13.52 -0.15 -11.20
C LEU A 88 13.14 -1.08 -12.36
N VAL A 89 13.63 -2.32 -12.36
CA VAL A 89 13.40 -3.30 -13.43
C VAL A 89 12.46 -4.39 -12.92
N ALA A 90 11.37 -4.67 -13.62
CA ALA A 90 10.45 -5.75 -13.26
C ALA A 90 11.06 -7.14 -13.51
N SER A 91 10.60 -8.14 -12.77
CA SER A 91 10.91 -9.55 -12.97
C SER A 91 9.76 -10.44 -12.49
N ASP A 92 9.75 -11.71 -12.86
CA ASP A 92 8.66 -12.63 -12.47
C ASP A 92 8.56 -12.88 -10.96
N ALA A 93 9.68 -12.71 -10.24
CA ALA A 93 9.79 -12.91 -8.80
C ALA A 93 9.63 -11.62 -7.98
N THR A 94 9.27 -10.51 -8.62
CA THR A 94 9.08 -9.21 -7.96
C THR A 94 7.62 -8.78 -7.98
N ILE A 95 7.28 -7.96 -6.98
CA ILE A 95 6.02 -7.24 -6.93
C ILE A 95 6.34 -5.76 -6.97
N GLU A 96 5.49 -5.00 -7.64
CA GLU A 96 5.60 -3.55 -7.70
C GLU A 96 5.04 -2.92 -6.42
N PHE A 97 5.79 -1.97 -5.87
CA PHE A 97 5.44 -1.21 -4.67
C PHE A 97 5.55 0.28 -4.95
N LEU A 98 4.68 1.05 -4.32
CA LEU A 98 4.76 2.50 -4.24
C LEU A 98 5.51 2.87 -2.96
N GLU A 99 6.56 3.67 -3.08
CA GLU A 99 7.27 4.25 -1.94
C GLU A 99 6.45 5.38 -1.33
N VAL A 100 6.19 5.32 -0.03
CA VAL A 100 5.26 6.23 0.66
C VAL A 100 5.91 7.04 1.78
N GLY A 101 7.11 6.70 2.21
CA GLY A 101 7.73 7.34 3.35
C GLY A 101 8.98 6.64 3.88
N ILE A 102 9.35 7.00 5.11
CA ILE A 102 10.50 6.44 5.84
C ILE A 102 10.12 6.00 7.25
N VAL A 103 10.89 5.05 7.80
CA VAL A 103 10.75 4.48 9.15
C VAL A 103 12.13 4.41 9.79
N ILE A 104 12.23 4.69 11.09
CA ILE A 104 13.46 4.47 11.86
C ILE A 104 13.68 2.96 12.01
N GLY A 105 14.72 2.42 11.39
CA GLY A 105 14.93 0.98 11.30
C GLY A 105 15.15 0.31 12.66
N GLU A 106 15.99 0.88 13.52
CA GLU A 106 16.31 0.27 14.82
C GLU A 106 15.15 0.39 15.82
N GLU A 107 14.45 1.52 15.82
CA GLU A 107 13.33 1.78 16.72
C GLU A 107 12.10 2.34 15.96
N PRO A 108 11.35 1.52 15.20
CA PRO A 108 10.23 2.01 14.38
C PRO A 108 9.14 2.73 15.16
N LEU A 109 8.99 2.39 16.44
CA LEU A 109 8.00 2.96 17.34
C LEU A 109 8.58 4.01 18.29
N ARG A 110 9.84 4.44 18.10
CA ARG A 110 10.52 5.42 18.96
C ARG A 110 9.67 6.65 19.26
N TYR A 111 8.89 7.09 18.28
CA TYR A 111 8.05 8.27 18.42
C TYR A 111 6.55 7.99 18.40
N ALA A 112 6.14 6.73 18.39
CA ALA A 112 4.74 6.40 18.52
C ALA A 112 4.22 6.88 19.88
N ALA A 113 3.14 7.67 19.87
CA ALA A 113 2.57 8.32 21.06
C ALA A 113 2.08 7.37 22.16
N THR A 114 2.18 6.05 21.98
CA THR A 114 1.51 5.04 22.79
C THR A 114 2.47 3.91 23.19
N LEU A 115 3.60 4.26 23.81
CA LEU A 115 4.36 3.28 24.59
C LEU A 115 4.00 3.45 26.07
N PRO A 116 3.46 2.43 26.74
CA PRO A 116 3.14 2.51 28.16
C PRO A 116 4.40 2.85 28.96
N GLY A 117 4.29 3.81 29.88
CA GLY A 117 5.39 4.22 30.76
C GLY A 117 6.27 5.38 30.25
N ARG A 118 6.07 5.89 29.03
CA ARG A 118 6.81 7.09 28.58
C ARG A 118 6.07 8.36 29.01
N PRO A 119 6.71 9.28 29.76
CA PRO A 119 6.08 10.55 30.11
C PRO A 119 5.68 11.29 28.84
N ARG A 120 4.44 11.76 28.82
CA ARG A 120 3.87 12.54 27.72
C ARG A 120 4.70 13.83 27.60
N ARG A 121 5.66 13.87 26.66
CA ARG A 121 6.46 15.07 26.40
C ARG A 121 5.50 16.26 26.20
N LYS A 122 5.77 17.36 26.90
CA LYS A 122 4.95 18.58 26.82
C LYS A 122 4.86 19.01 25.36
N LYS A 123 3.62 19.19 24.90
CA LYS A 123 3.19 19.42 23.51
C LYS A 123 3.66 20.77 22.91
N ASN A 124 4.56 21.49 23.59
CA ASN A 124 4.91 22.89 23.34
C ASN A 124 6.40 23.13 23.07
N GLU A 125 7.22 22.08 22.97
CA GLU A 125 8.49 22.24 22.25
C GLU A 125 8.11 22.36 20.77
N ASP A 126 8.55 23.44 20.12
CA ASP A 126 8.42 23.63 18.68
C ASP A 126 8.61 22.28 17.99
N ILE A 127 7.68 21.89 17.12
CA ILE A 127 7.80 20.65 16.35
C ILE A 127 8.91 20.90 15.33
N GLU A 128 10.15 20.84 15.82
CA GLU A 128 11.34 20.97 15.03
C GLU A 128 11.40 19.76 14.11
N THR A 129 11.69 20.03 12.84
CA THR A 129 11.85 18.96 11.87
C THR A 129 13.15 18.23 12.20
N MET A 130 13.03 16.95 12.56
CA MET A 130 14.18 16.13 12.94
C MET A 130 15.06 15.85 11.71
N ALA A 131 16.37 15.75 11.91
CA ALA A 131 17.27 15.22 10.89
C ALA A 131 16.90 13.78 10.52
N ARG A 132 17.30 13.33 9.34
CA ARG A 132 17.08 11.93 8.94
C ARG A 132 17.82 11.00 9.90
N ASP A 133 17.13 9.98 10.38
CA ASP A 133 17.77 8.94 11.19
C ASP A 133 18.74 8.12 10.31
N PRO A 134 19.99 7.86 10.75
CA PRO A 134 20.96 7.10 9.96
C PRO A 134 20.51 5.66 9.70
N THR A 135 19.56 5.15 10.48
CA THR A 135 18.97 3.81 10.36
C THR A 135 17.66 3.83 9.57
N ALA A 136 17.31 4.95 8.95
CA ALA A 136 16.03 5.11 8.26
C ALA A 136 15.90 4.17 7.05
N LEU A 137 14.82 3.40 7.04
CA LEU A 137 14.39 2.51 5.97
C LEU A 137 13.27 3.13 5.14
N ARG A 138 13.19 2.78 3.86
CA ARG A 138 12.08 3.16 2.99
C ARG A 138 10.84 2.33 3.29
N ALA A 139 9.68 2.99 3.30
CA ALA A 139 8.38 2.40 3.54
C ALA A 139 7.54 2.38 2.26
N PHE A 140 6.76 1.34 2.10
CA PHE A 140 6.11 0.97 0.85
C PHE A 140 4.68 0.49 1.06
N ILE A 141 3.86 0.62 0.03
CA ILE A 141 2.54 -0.03 -0.10
C ILE A 141 2.52 -0.80 -1.44
N PRO A 142 2.05 -2.06 -1.47
CA PRO A 142 2.03 -2.83 -2.72
C PRO A 142 1.05 -2.21 -3.70
N ILE A 143 1.44 -2.16 -4.98
CA ILE A 143 0.53 -1.76 -6.04
C ILE A 143 -0.50 -2.86 -6.25
N ARG A 144 -1.77 -2.47 -6.35
CA ARG A 144 -2.92 -3.36 -6.51
C ARG A 144 -3.76 -2.94 -7.70
N GLN A 145 -4.51 -3.88 -8.24
CA GLN A 145 -5.41 -3.59 -9.35
C GLN A 145 -6.52 -2.59 -8.96
N TYR A 146 -7.05 -2.70 -7.74
CA TYR A 146 -8.10 -1.85 -7.19
C TYR A 146 -7.67 -1.23 -5.87
N ILE A 147 -8.41 -0.22 -5.42
CA ILE A 147 -8.22 0.39 -4.10
C ILE A 147 -8.53 -0.67 -3.03
N PRO A 148 -7.55 -1.06 -2.19
CA PRO A 148 -7.83 -2.05 -1.14
C PRO A 148 -8.67 -1.43 -0.01
N ASP A 149 -9.41 -2.27 0.71
CA ASP A 149 -10.17 -1.82 1.90
C ASP A 149 -9.22 -1.33 2.99
N GLN A 150 -8.16 -2.10 3.23
CA GLN A 150 -7.17 -1.84 4.27
C GLN A 150 -5.78 -1.55 3.67
N ALA A 151 -5.13 -0.52 4.20
CA ALA A 151 -3.74 -0.22 3.85
C ALA A 151 -2.80 -1.19 4.59
N LYS A 152 -1.95 -1.89 3.84
CA LYS A 152 -0.87 -2.73 4.38
C LYS A 152 0.46 -2.14 3.95
N TYR A 153 1.29 -1.77 4.92
CA TYR A 153 2.57 -1.16 4.66
C TYR A 153 3.72 -2.12 4.92
N TYR A 154 4.81 -1.90 4.20
CA TYR A 154 6.01 -2.73 4.25
C TYR A 154 7.24 -1.82 4.35
N VAL A 155 8.32 -2.33 4.93
CA VAL A 155 9.66 -1.74 4.85
C VAL A 155 10.54 -2.64 4.01
N GLY A 156 11.39 -2.03 3.18
CA GLY A 156 12.42 -2.76 2.44
C GLY A 156 13.68 -2.87 3.29
N CYS A 157 13.92 -4.06 3.86
CA CYS A 157 14.89 -4.20 4.96
C CYS A 157 16.06 -5.15 4.67
N ARG A 158 15.96 -6.02 3.66
CA ARG A 158 17.05 -6.92 3.25
C ARG A 158 17.37 -6.72 1.79
N LEU A 159 18.66 -6.56 1.46
CA LEU A 159 19.11 -6.41 0.08
C LEU A 159 19.63 -7.76 -0.46
N THR A 160 18.94 -8.31 -1.45
CA THR A 160 19.34 -9.57 -2.12
C THR A 160 19.35 -9.33 -3.62
N GLY A 161 20.49 -9.58 -4.28
CA GLY A 161 20.61 -9.36 -5.72
C GLY A 161 20.28 -7.93 -6.16
N GLY A 162 20.59 -6.94 -5.33
CA GLY A 162 20.28 -5.52 -5.58
C GLY A 162 18.81 -5.13 -5.40
N ARG A 163 17.97 -6.00 -4.82
CA ARG A 163 16.55 -5.73 -4.56
C ARG A 163 16.21 -5.85 -3.09
N LEU A 164 15.24 -5.05 -2.65
CA LEU A 164 14.76 -5.08 -1.28
C LEU A 164 13.73 -6.21 -1.06
N HIS A 165 13.79 -6.84 0.11
CA HIS A 165 12.75 -7.72 0.61
C HIS A 165 11.78 -6.96 1.53
N PRO A 166 10.46 -7.10 1.34
CA PRO A 166 9.48 -6.42 2.16
C PRO A 166 9.19 -7.16 3.48
N ARG A 167 9.08 -6.41 4.58
CA ARG A 167 8.52 -6.87 5.85
C ARG A 167 7.38 -5.97 6.28
N MET A 168 6.29 -6.53 6.80
CA MET A 168 5.13 -5.72 7.19
C MET A 168 5.49 -4.81 8.37
N ILE A 169 5.11 -3.54 8.25
CA ILE A 169 5.27 -2.52 9.29
C ILE A 169 3.93 -1.91 9.65
N VAL A 170 3.79 -1.46 10.90
CA VAL A 170 2.60 -0.75 11.35
C VAL A 170 2.60 0.70 10.86
N THR A 171 1.44 1.19 10.41
CA THR A 171 1.25 2.57 9.90
C THR A 171 1.74 3.64 10.87
N SER A 172 1.63 3.41 12.19
CA SER A 172 2.07 4.38 13.19
C SER A 172 3.57 4.65 13.19
N ALA A 173 4.39 3.76 12.62
CA ALA A 173 5.84 3.88 12.55
C ALA A 173 6.32 4.75 11.36
N ILE A 174 5.45 5.03 10.38
CA ILE A 174 5.84 5.60 9.09
C ILE A 174 5.72 7.13 9.13
N PHE A 175 6.79 7.82 8.74
CA PHE A 175 6.78 9.20 8.32
C PHE A 175 6.47 9.23 6.82
N PHE A 176 5.28 9.71 6.45
CA PHE A 176 4.80 9.75 5.07
C PHE A 176 5.34 10.97 4.32
N TYR A 177 5.72 10.80 3.06
CA TYR A 177 6.19 11.90 2.21
C TYR A 177 5.11 12.96 1.96
N ALA A 178 5.55 14.19 1.68
CA ALA A 178 4.70 15.37 1.58
C ALA A 178 3.56 15.22 0.57
N GLU A 179 3.77 14.53 -0.55
CA GLU A 179 2.74 14.34 -1.59
C GLU A 179 1.51 13.56 -1.09
N PHE A 180 1.63 12.74 -0.05
CA PHE A 180 0.49 12.02 0.54
C PHE A 180 -0.29 12.84 1.58
N TRP A 181 0.17 14.06 1.87
CA TRP A 181 -0.50 15.02 2.75
C TRP A 181 -1.29 16.08 1.98
N GLU A 182 -1.27 16.05 0.64
CA GLU A 182 -2.05 16.98 -0.16
C GLU A 182 -3.55 16.88 0.16
N GLY A 183 -4.18 18.02 0.46
CA GLY A 183 -5.59 18.08 0.84
C GLY A 183 -5.91 17.60 2.27
N VAL A 184 -4.91 17.22 3.08
CA VAL A 184 -5.12 16.84 4.48
C VAL A 184 -5.10 18.07 5.39
N ASP A 185 -6.16 18.28 6.16
CA ASP A 185 -6.22 19.39 7.12
C ASP A 185 -5.26 19.17 8.30
N ASP A 186 -4.29 20.08 8.45
CA ASP A 186 -3.32 20.10 9.54
C ASP A 186 -3.94 20.34 10.92
N LYS A 187 -5.18 20.82 11.01
CA LYS A 187 -5.91 20.99 12.28
C LYS A 187 -6.77 19.78 12.64
N ALA A 188 -6.95 18.84 11.72
CA ALA A 188 -7.77 17.65 11.95
C ALA A 188 -7.20 16.75 13.07
N ALA A 189 -8.10 15.99 13.71
CA ALA A 189 -7.70 15.02 14.73
C ALA A 189 -6.75 13.94 14.14
N LYS A 190 -5.83 13.41 14.96
CA LYS A 190 -4.83 12.39 14.57
C LYS A 190 -5.44 11.22 13.78
N VAL A 191 -6.62 10.74 14.19
CA VAL A 191 -7.31 9.62 13.53
C VAL A 191 -7.78 10.01 12.13
N ALA A 192 -8.34 11.22 11.97
CA ALA A 192 -8.79 11.74 10.68
C ALA A 192 -7.61 11.96 9.72
N LYS A 193 -6.52 12.58 10.19
CA LYS A 193 -5.27 12.73 9.42
C LYS A 193 -4.75 11.39 8.91
N ARG A 194 -4.63 10.40 9.79
CA ARG A 194 -4.19 9.05 9.43
C ARG A 194 -5.12 8.40 8.40
N SER A 195 -6.43 8.57 8.56
CA SER A 195 -7.41 8.04 7.61
C SER A 195 -7.23 8.67 6.22
N ALA A 196 -7.10 10.00 6.16
CA ALA A 196 -6.92 10.73 4.90
C ALA A 196 -5.62 10.33 4.17
N VAL A 197 -4.49 10.29 4.88
CA VAL A 197 -3.20 9.85 4.32
C VAL A 197 -3.26 8.40 3.85
N ASN A 198 -3.90 7.51 4.62
CA ASN A 198 -4.10 6.12 4.18
C ASN A 198 -4.93 6.04 2.91
N THR A 199 -6.01 6.84 2.80
CA THR A 199 -6.83 6.91 1.59
C THR A 199 -6.00 7.39 0.40
N ALA A 200 -5.20 8.45 0.54
CA ALA A 200 -4.29 8.93 -0.50
C ALA A 200 -3.29 7.84 -0.93
N CYS A 201 -2.60 7.20 0.02
CA CYS A 201 -1.67 6.11 -0.26
C CYS A 201 -2.34 4.98 -1.06
N LYS A 202 -3.52 4.52 -0.63
CA LYS A 202 -4.26 3.45 -1.31
C LYS A 202 -4.71 3.86 -2.72
N HIS A 203 -5.15 5.11 -2.89
CA HIS A 203 -5.55 5.65 -4.18
C HIS A 203 -4.38 5.68 -5.17
N HIS A 204 -3.21 6.18 -4.76
CA HIS A 204 -2.02 6.20 -5.61
C HIS A 204 -1.43 4.80 -5.86
N ALA A 205 -1.61 3.87 -4.93
CA ALA A 205 -1.19 2.48 -5.08
C ALA A 205 -2.15 1.60 -5.90
N ALA A 206 -3.31 2.12 -6.30
CA ALA A 206 -4.27 1.38 -7.12
C ALA A 206 -4.09 1.72 -8.60
N VAL A 207 -4.08 0.69 -9.46
CA VAL A 207 -4.09 0.85 -10.92
C VAL A 207 -5.42 1.46 -11.35
N PHE A 208 -6.53 0.88 -10.91
CA PHE A 208 -7.86 1.44 -11.07
C PHE A 208 -8.25 2.23 -9.83
N LYS A 209 -8.68 3.49 -10.03
CA LYS A 209 -9.10 4.41 -8.95
C LYS A 209 -10.51 4.10 -8.43
N THR A 210 -10.86 2.82 -8.39
CA THR A 210 -12.15 2.29 -7.97
C THR A 210 -11.95 1.20 -6.95
N ALA A 211 -12.99 0.96 -6.13
CA ALA A 211 -13.05 -0.21 -5.27
C ALA A 211 -13.07 -1.48 -6.13
N ALA A 212 -12.62 -2.60 -5.55
CA ALA A 212 -12.79 -3.89 -6.21
C ALA A 212 -14.28 -4.14 -6.43
N PRO A 213 -14.69 -4.74 -7.56
CA PRO A 213 -16.06 -5.17 -7.72
C PRO A 213 -16.41 -6.09 -6.57
N ASP A 214 -17.52 -5.81 -5.88
CA ASP A 214 -18.03 -6.69 -4.84
C ASP A 214 -18.28 -8.05 -5.50
N ASN A 215 -17.44 -9.04 -5.19
CA ASN A 215 -17.64 -10.42 -5.65
C ASN A 215 -18.96 -11.02 -5.10
N ASN A 216 -19.67 -10.30 -4.23
CA ASN A 216 -21.02 -10.62 -3.78
C ASN A 216 -22.14 -10.04 -4.66
N ALA A 217 -21.84 -9.13 -5.60
CA ALA A 217 -22.83 -8.54 -6.51
C ALA A 217 -23.27 -9.50 -7.64
N GLN A 218 -22.73 -10.72 -7.71
CA GLN A 218 -23.24 -11.80 -8.56
C GLN A 218 -24.05 -12.85 -7.79
N VAL A 219 -24.63 -12.51 -6.65
CA VAL A 219 -25.80 -13.25 -6.16
C VAL A 219 -27.02 -12.56 -6.76
N ILE A 220 -27.39 -12.95 -7.98
CA ILE A 220 -28.74 -12.68 -8.48
C ILE A 220 -29.68 -13.19 -7.38
N SER A 221 -30.57 -12.34 -6.88
CA SER A 221 -31.55 -12.74 -5.88
C SER A 221 -32.25 -14.02 -6.36
N LEU A 222 -32.46 -14.99 -5.48
CA LEU A 222 -33.21 -16.21 -5.83
C LEU A 222 -34.59 -15.84 -6.40
N ASP A 223 -35.17 -14.74 -5.95
CA ASP A 223 -36.45 -14.23 -6.45
C ASP A 223 -36.34 -13.81 -7.92
N SER A 224 -35.26 -13.11 -8.29
CA SER A 224 -35.01 -12.69 -9.68
C SER A 224 -34.63 -13.87 -10.59
N GLN A 225 -34.00 -14.92 -10.06
CA GLN A 225 -33.75 -16.15 -10.81
C GLN A 225 -35.04 -16.97 -11.01
N LEU A 226 -35.92 -16.97 -10.02
CA LEU A 226 -37.22 -17.65 -10.09
C LEU A 226 -38.15 -16.96 -11.09
N GLU A 227 -38.19 -15.63 -11.11
CA GLU A 227 -38.93 -14.85 -12.11
C GLU A 227 -38.40 -15.13 -13.53
N LEU A 228 -37.07 -15.13 -13.71
CA LEU A 228 -36.47 -15.42 -15.02
C LEU A 228 -36.72 -16.86 -15.48
N PHE A 229 -36.74 -17.84 -14.57
CA PHE A 229 -37.12 -19.22 -14.89
C PHE A 229 -38.61 -19.32 -15.28
N GLN A 230 -39.49 -18.63 -14.56
CA GLN A 230 -40.92 -18.60 -14.89
C GLN A 230 -41.19 -17.96 -16.26
N GLU A 231 -40.37 -16.99 -16.67
CA GLU A 231 -40.49 -16.34 -17.97
C GLU A 231 -39.87 -17.15 -19.12
N THR A 232 -38.74 -17.82 -18.90
CA THR A 232 -37.96 -18.46 -19.97
C THR A 232 -38.15 -19.97 -20.06
N GLY A 233 -38.55 -20.64 -18.97
CA GLY A 233 -38.65 -22.10 -18.89
C GLY A 233 -37.30 -22.83 -19.00
N ASP A 234 -36.17 -22.12 -18.88
CA ASP A 234 -34.84 -22.69 -19.06
C ASP A 234 -34.40 -23.47 -17.80
N GLU A 235 -34.40 -24.80 -17.89
CA GLU A 235 -34.01 -25.68 -16.78
C GLU A 235 -32.55 -25.50 -16.31
N SER A 236 -31.67 -24.89 -17.13
CA SER A 236 -30.29 -24.59 -16.70
C SER A 236 -30.26 -23.54 -15.56
N ILE A 237 -31.30 -22.72 -15.45
CA ILE A 237 -31.48 -21.77 -14.34
C ILE A 237 -31.83 -22.52 -13.05
N LEU A 238 -32.65 -23.56 -13.15
CA LEU A 238 -33.07 -24.38 -12.01
C LEU A 238 -31.86 -25.15 -11.43
N ASP A 239 -31.01 -25.71 -12.28
CA ASP A 239 -29.77 -26.39 -11.87
C ASP A 239 -28.82 -25.43 -11.14
N ALA A 240 -28.66 -24.21 -11.65
CA ALA A 240 -27.85 -23.18 -11.00
C ALA A 240 -28.40 -22.76 -9.62
N MET A 241 -29.73 -22.71 -9.47
CA MET A 241 -30.39 -22.43 -8.18
C MET A 241 -30.15 -23.55 -7.16
N ILE A 242 -30.27 -24.82 -7.58
CA ILE A 242 -30.03 -25.99 -6.73
C ILE A 242 -28.57 -26.03 -6.25
N ASP A 243 -27.62 -25.78 -7.13
CA ASP A 243 -26.20 -25.72 -6.78
C ASP A 243 -25.89 -24.59 -5.79
N SER A 244 -26.53 -23.44 -5.98
CA SER A 244 -26.40 -22.29 -5.06
C SER A 244 -26.94 -22.61 -3.66
N ILE A 245 -28.08 -23.31 -3.57
CA ILE A 245 -28.67 -23.78 -2.30
C ILE A 245 -27.75 -24.79 -1.60
N ASN A 246 -27.24 -25.77 -2.34
CA ASN A 246 -26.34 -26.81 -1.80
C ASN A 246 -25.02 -26.20 -1.29
N LYS A 247 -24.49 -25.20 -2.00
CA LYS A 247 -23.28 -24.47 -1.59
C LYS A 247 -23.51 -23.62 -0.35
N LYS A 248 -24.71 -23.06 -0.16
CA LYS A 248 -25.09 -22.36 1.08
C LYS A 248 -25.22 -23.33 2.26
N ARG A 249 -25.86 -24.50 2.09
CA ARG A 249 -25.95 -25.51 3.17
C ARG A 249 -24.58 -25.96 3.66
N LYS A 250 -23.66 -26.27 2.75
CA LYS A 250 -22.26 -26.65 3.09
C LYS A 250 -21.48 -25.59 3.88
N ARG A 251 -21.87 -24.30 3.83
CA ARG A 251 -21.23 -23.21 4.59
C ARG A 251 -21.83 -23.01 5.98
N VAL A 252 -23.03 -23.51 6.24
CA VAL A 252 -23.70 -23.42 7.54
C VAL A 252 -23.25 -24.56 8.46
N ASP A 253 -22.87 -25.70 7.86
CA ASP A 253 -22.40 -26.90 8.58
C ASP A 253 -20.88 -26.94 8.83
N SER A 254 -20.14 -25.87 8.47
CA SER A 254 -18.67 -25.72 8.61
C SER A 254 -18.30 -24.57 9.55
#